data_AF-A0A3D0GBS4-F1
#
_entry.id   AF-A0A3D0GBS4-F1
#
_cell.length_a   1.000
_cell.length_b   1.000
_cell.length_c   1.000
_cell.angle_alpha   90.00
_cell.angle_beta   90.00
_cell.angle_gamma   90.00
#
_symmetry.space_group_name_H-M   'P 1'
#
loop_
_entity.id
_entity.type
_entity.pdbx_description
1 polymer ?
#
loop_
_entity_poly.entity_id
_entity_poly.type
_entity_poly.pdbx_seq_one_letter_code
_entity_poly.pdbx_strand_id
1 'polypeptide(L)'
;MKDASPQPIHLTDYTPPEYLVDDVHLTFRLDPTATRVLSRIALRPNPDAVSKRFFLHGEGVKAISTKIDGKDVTPRSVEHGIEVDAPDAPFVWEAEVEIDPQGNTALEGLYMSNGMYCTQCEAEGFRKITYYPDRPDVMAPFTVRIEGDAPVLLSNGNPTASGDGWAEWTDPWPKPSYLFALVAGDLIAREDSFTTMSGKEVDLKLWVRPGDEGKTAFGMEALKKSMTWDEEKYGREYDLDIFQIVAVSDFNMGAMENKGLNIFNTSAVLCSPETSTDANFERIEAIIAHEYFHNWTGNRIT
;
A
#
# COMPACT_ATOMS: atom_id res chain seq x y z
N MET A 1 -19.77 18.28 15.39
CA MET A 1 -20.28 17.08 16.06
C MET A 1 -20.71 16.10 14.98
N LYS A 2 -19.92 15.06 14.71
CA LYS A 2 -20.37 13.87 13.98
C LYS A 2 -20.74 12.83 15.04
N ASP A 3 -21.95 12.99 15.61
CA ASP A 3 -22.56 12.11 16.61
C ASP A 3 -23.42 11.03 15.94
N ALA A 4 -22.88 10.35 14.92
CA ALA A 4 -23.50 9.15 14.39
C ALA A 4 -22.64 7.97 14.85
N SER A 5 -23.14 7.19 15.80
CA SER A 5 -22.55 5.91 16.12
C SER A 5 -22.45 5.07 14.84
N PRO A 6 -21.33 4.37 14.59
CA PRO A 6 -21.20 3.53 13.40
C PRO A 6 -22.36 2.54 13.36
N GLN A 7 -23.02 2.47 12.19
CA GLN A 7 -24.08 1.50 11.96
C GLN A 7 -23.45 0.11 11.79
N PRO A 8 -24.08 -0.95 12.34
CA PRO A 8 -23.59 -2.31 12.14
C PRO A 8 -23.65 -2.68 10.66
N ILE A 9 -22.56 -3.25 10.14
CA ILE A 9 -22.49 -3.85 8.80
C ILE A 9 -22.74 -5.35 8.96
N HIS A 10 -23.68 -5.90 8.20
CA HIS A 10 -24.02 -7.33 8.26
C HIS A 10 -23.47 -8.08 7.04
N LEU A 11 -22.93 -9.27 7.28
CA LEU A 11 -22.44 -10.18 6.22
C LEU A 11 -23.54 -10.50 5.18
N THR A 12 -24.80 -10.58 5.61
CA THR A 12 -25.96 -10.86 4.75
C THR A 12 -26.28 -9.74 3.78
N ASP A 13 -25.75 -8.54 4.01
CA ASP A 13 -26.00 -7.35 3.19
C ASP A 13 -24.94 -7.19 2.09
N TYR A 14 -24.01 -8.14 1.98
CA TYR A 14 -23.01 -8.17 0.91
C TYR A 14 -23.68 -8.12 -0.46
N THR A 15 -23.19 -7.20 -1.29
CA THR A 15 -23.49 -7.15 -2.72
C THR A 15 -22.18 -6.97 -3.51
N PRO A 16 -22.06 -7.56 -4.72
CA PRO A 16 -20.92 -7.32 -5.58
C PRO A 16 -20.71 -5.82 -5.84
N PRO A 17 -19.46 -5.34 -6.00
CA PRO A 17 -19.18 -3.93 -6.24
C PRO A 17 -19.87 -3.46 -7.52
N GLU A 18 -20.38 -2.23 -7.55
CA GLU A 18 -21.10 -1.70 -8.71
C GLU A 18 -20.20 -1.56 -9.96
N TYR A 19 -18.92 -1.27 -9.73
CA TYR A 19 -17.91 -1.12 -10.76
C TYR A 19 -16.68 -1.94 -10.41
N LEU A 20 -16.09 -2.57 -11.42
CA LEU A 20 -14.79 -3.21 -11.32
C LEU A 20 -13.71 -2.23 -11.80
N VAL A 21 -12.52 -2.34 -11.21
CA VAL A 21 -11.35 -1.52 -11.57
C VAL A 21 -10.41 -2.38 -12.39
N ASP A 22 -10.11 -1.92 -13.60
CA ASP A 22 -9.23 -2.67 -14.50
C ASP A 22 -7.77 -2.23 -14.37
N ASP A 23 -7.51 -0.97 -14.00
CA ASP A 23 -6.16 -0.42 -13.87
C ASP A 23 -6.14 0.88 -13.03
N VAL A 24 -5.08 1.07 -12.23
CA VAL A 24 -4.89 2.24 -11.37
C VAL A 24 -3.54 2.90 -11.63
N HIS A 25 -3.57 4.16 -12.06
CA HIS A 25 -2.39 5.03 -12.12
C HIS A 25 -2.48 6.11 -11.04
N LEU A 26 -1.44 6.22 -10.21
CA LEU A 26 -1.31 7.24 -9.18
C LEU A 26 -0.05 8.08 -9.42
N THR A 27 -0.15 9.38 -9.20
CA THR A 27 1.01 10.26 -9.06
C THR A 27 0.92 11.03 -7.75
N PHE A 28 1.92 10.86 -6.91
CA PHE A 28 2.09 11.57 -5.66
C PHE A 28 3.11 12.69 -5.85
N ARG A 29 2.73 13.93 -5.54
CA ARG A 29 3.66 15.04 -5.37
C ARG A 29 3.74 15.35 -3.89
N LEU A 30 4.80 14.84 -3.26
CA LEU A 30 4.97 14.86 -1.82
C LEU A 30 5.23 16.28 -1.34
N ASP A 31 4.38 16.72 -0.42
CA ASP A 31 4.57 17.89 0.43
C ASP A 31 4.05 17.53 1.83
N PRO A 32 4.77 17.88 2.91
CA PRO A 32 4.36 17.43 4.25
C PRO A 32 2.95 17.89 4.63
N THR A 33 2.50 19.02 4.10
CA THR A 33 1.22 19.66 4.48
C THR A 33 0.18 19.71 3.37
N ALA A 34 0.60 19.53 2.12
CA ALA A 34 -0.24 19.70 0.94
C ALA A 34 0.14 18.72 -0.19
N THR A 35 0.36 17.45 0.16
CA THR A 35 0.66 16.42 -0.84
C THR A 35 -0.47 16.35 -1.86
N ARG A 36 -0.10 16.37 -3.15
CA ARG A 36 -1.03 16.24 -4.26
C ARG A 36 -1.09 14.80 -4.72
N VAL A 37 -2.29 14.24 -4.81
CA VAL A 37 -2.51 12.89 -5.32
C VAL A 37 -3.37 12.97 -6.56
N LEU A 38 -2.77 12.64 -7.70
CA LEU A 38 -3.47 12.49 -8.97
C LEU A 38 -3.78 11.02 -9.16
N SER A 39 -5.06 10.69 -9.28
CA SER A 39 -5.53 9.34 -9.60
C SER A 39 -6.16 9.31 -10.98
N ARG A 40 -5.82 8.28 -11.75
CA ARG A 40 -6.46 7.92 -13.01
C ARG A 40 -6.79 6.44 -12.95
N ILE A 41 -8.08 6.14 -12.92
CA ILE A 41 -8.62 4.81 -12.61
C ILE A 41 -9.49 4.38 -13.78
N ALA A 42 -9.16 3.25 -14.40
CA ALA A 42 -9.99 2.65 -15.44
C ALA A 42 -11.06 1.77 -14.76
N LEU A 43 -12.33 2.08 -15.02
CA LEU A 43 -13.46 1.35 -14.45
C LEU A 43 -14.38 0.81 -15.53
N ARG A 44 -15.11 -0.25 -15.18
CA ARG A 44 -16.22 -0.77 -15.96
C ARG A 44 -17.39 -1.17 -15.07
N PRO A 45 -18.64 -1.06 -15.54
CA PRO A 45 -19.79 -1.60 -14.82
C PRO A 45 -19.58 -3.09 -14.52
N ASN A 46 -19.88 -3.51 -13.29
CA ASN A 46 -19.87 -4.91 -12.92
C ASN A 46 -21.17 -5.58 -13.38
N PRO A 47 -21.13 -6.63 -14.24
CA PRO A 47 -22.34 -7.32 -14.69
C PRO A 47 -23.15 -7.96 -13.56
N ASP A 48 -22.51 -8.27 -12.42
CA ASP A 48 -23.15 -8.89 -11.26
C ASP A 48 -23.70 -7.87 -10.25
N ALA A 49 -23.55 -6.56 -10.53
CA ALA A 49 -24.01 -5.51 -9.63
C ALA A 49 -25.54 -5.44 -9.56
N VAL A 50 -26.05 -5.27 -8.34
CA VAL A 50 -27.48 -5.03 -8.09
C VAL A 50 -27.89 -3.56 -8.28
N SER A 51 -26.91 -2.67 -8.37
CA SER A 51 -27.06 -1.22 -8.45
C SER A 51 -26.11 -0.66 -9.53
N LYS A 52 -26.51 0.45 -10.16
CA LYS A 52 -25.65 1.19 -11.11
C LYS A 52 -25.05 2.46 -10.49
N ARG A 53 -25.21 2.64 -9.18
CA ARG A 53 -24.71 3.79 -8.43
C ARG A 53 -23.19 3.82 -8.50
N PHE A 54 -22.63 4.87 -9.09
CA PHE A 54 -21.18 5.09 -9.04
C PHE A 54 -20.84 5.91 -7.79
N PHE A 55 -20.22 5.24 -6.84
CA PHE A 55 -19.81 5.78 -5.54
C PHE A 55 -18.34 5.48 -5.30
N LEU A 56 -17.60 6.47 -4.81
CA LEU A 56 -16.21 6.33 -4.41
C LEU A 56 -16.07 6.80 -2.97
N HIS A 57 -15.41 6.00 -2.13
CA HIS A 57 -15.07 6.38 -0.76
C HIS A 57 -14.05 7.52 -0.79
N GLY A 58 -14.14 8.42 0.18
CA GLY A 58 -13.17 9.49 0.37
C GLY A 58 -13.33 10.13 1.74
N GLU A 59 -12.23 10.26 2.49
CA GLU A 59 -12.23 10.81 3.84
C GLU A 59 -11.03 11.74 4.05
N GLY A 60 -11.27 12.96 4.53
CA GLY A 60 -10.17 13.90 4.81
C GLY A 60 -9.42 14.42 3.58
N VAL A 61 -9.87 14.06 2.37
CA VAL A 61 -9.29 14.53 1.10
C VAL A 61 -9.94 15.84 0.65
N LYS A 62 -9.13 16.80 0.20
CA LYS A 62 -9.61 18.03 -0.43
C LYS A 62 -9.59 17.87 -1.94
N ALA A 63 -10.75 17.84 -2.59
CA ALA A 63 -10.84 17.77 -4.05
C ALA A 63 -10.36 19.06 -4.72
N ILE A 64 -9.60 18.95 -5.82
CA ILE A 64 -9.20 20.07 -6.68
C ILE A 64 -9.81 19.95 -8.06
N SER A 65 -9.72 18.77 -8.67
CA SER A 65 -10.37 18.52 -9.95
C SER A 65 -10.83 17.07 -10.02
N THR A 66 -11.89 16.85 -10.80
CA THR A 66 -12.48 15.53 -11.03
C THR A 66 -12.98 15.47 -12.47
N LYS A 67 -12.70 14.36 -13.16
CA LYS A 67 -13.05 14.16 -14.56
C LYS A 67 -13.54 12.74 -14.82
N ILE A 68 -14.36 12.60 -15.85
CA ILE A 68 -14.67 11.34 -16.49
C ILE A 68 -14.30 11.47 -17.96
N ASP A 69 -13.44 10.58 -18.45
CA ASP A 69 -12.92 10.58 -19.82
C ASP A 69 -12.38 11.94 -20.26
N GLY A 70 -11.58 12.58 -19.40
CA GLY A 70 -11.00 13.91 -19.62
C GLY A 70 -11.98 15.08 -19.55
N LYS A 71 -13.28 14.85 -19.29
CA LYS A 71 -14.30 15.91 -19.14
C LYS A 71 -14.54 16.21 -17.67
N ASP A 72 -14.51 17.49 -17.31
CA ASP A 72 -14.79 17.92 -15.94
C ASP A 72 -16.17 17.50 -15.48
N VAL A 73 -16.25 16.96 -14.27
CA VAL A 73 -17.49 16.59 -13.59
C VAL A 73 -17.48 17.14 -12.17
N THR A 74 -18.66 17.41 -11.62
CA THR A 74 -18.82 17.85 -10.23
C THR A 74 -19.55 16.77 -9.43
N PRO A 75 -18.84 15.98 -8.61
CA PRO A 75 -19.47 14.96 -7.77
C PRO A 75 -20.33 15.59 -6.69
N ARG A 76 -21.37 14.85 -6.28
CA ARG A 76 -22.14 15.13 -5.08
C ARG A 76 -21.41 14.54 -3.88
N SER A 77 -21.08 15.36 -2.89
CA SER A 77 -20.63 14.84 -1.58
C SER A 77 -21.78 14.11 -0.90
N VAL A 78 -21.51 12.88 -0.49
CA VAL A 78 -22.45 12.04 0.27
C VAL A 78 -21.74 11.53 1.52
N GLU A 79 -22.46 10.76 2.33
CA GLU A 79 -21.83 10.11 3.49
C GLU A 79 -20.69 9.18 3.03
N HIS A 80 -19.55 9.28 3.70
CA HIS A 80 -18.34 8.48 3.44
C HIS A 80 -17.67 8.64 2.05
N GLY A 81 -18.11 9.57 1.20
CA GLY A 81 -17.49 9.74 -0.11
C GLY A 81 -18.22 10.65 -1.08
N ILE A 82 -18.15 10.29 -2.35
CA ILE A 82 -18.72 11.05 -3.47
C ILE A 82 -19.53 10.15 -4.39
N GLU A 83 -20.52 10.75 -5.05
CA GLU A 83 -21.25 10.17 -6.15
C GLU A 83 -21.17 11.05 -7.39
N VAL A 84 -21.12 10.44 -8.56
CA VAL A 84 -21.22 11.15 -9.83
C VAL A 84 -21.92 10.26 -10.85
N ASP A 85 -22.66 10.87 -11.77
CA ASP A 85 -23.31 10.11 -12.84
C ASP A 85 -22.23 9.57 -13.78
N ALA A 86 -22.17 8.25 -13.94
CA ALA A 86 -21.17 7.56 -14.74
C ALA A 86 -21.77 6.93 -16.01
N PRO A 87 -20.97 6.74 -17.09
CA PRO A 87 -21.40 5.99 -18.26
C PRO A 87 -21.77 4.54 -17.94
N ASP A 88 -22.78 4.00 -18.63
CA ASP A 88 -23.11 2.57 -18.63
C ASP A 88 -22.19 1.78 -19.60
N ALA A 89 -20.89 2.08 -19.54
CA ALA A 89 -19.81 1.55 -20.38
C ALA A 89 -18.47 1.76 -19.65
N PRO A 90 -17.37 1.09 -20.05
CA PRO A 90 -16.06 1.40 -19.49
C PRO A 90 -15.68 2.88 -19.65
N PHE A 91 -15.08 3.46 -18.62
CA PHE A 91 -14.67 4.87 -18.57
C PHE A 91 -13.44 5.04 -17.68
N VAL A 92 -12.84 6.22 -17.73
CA VAL A 92 -11.71 6.59 -16.88
C VAL A 92 -12.16 7.67 -15.90
N TRP A 93 -12.09 7.37 -14.61
CA TRP A 93 -12.20 8.36 -13.54
C TRP A 93 -10.84 9.01 -13.31
N GLU A 94 -10.81 10.33 -13.22
CA GLU A 94 -9.61 11.08 -12.88
C GLU A 94 -9.92 12.04 -11.73
N ALA A 95 -9.03 12.10 -10.74
CA ALA A 95 -9.13 13.10 -9.67
C ALA A 95 -7.75 13.66 -9.31
N GLU A 96 -7.72 14.92 -8.94
CA GLU A 96 -6.61 15.50 -8.19
C GLU A 96 -7.13 15.94 -6.83
N VAL A 97 -6.52 15.40 -5.78
CA VAL A 97 -6.82 15.73 -4.39
C VAL A 97 -5.58 16.23 -3.66
N GLU A 98 -5.80 16.93 -2.55
CA GLU A 98 -4.77 17.38 -1.61
C GLU A 98 -5.02 16.77 -0.23
N ILE A 99 -3.94 16.34 0.41
CA ILE A 99 -3.92 15.75 1.76
C ILE A 99 -2.77 16.34 2.58
N ASP A 100 -2.89 16.27 3.91
CA ASP A 100 -1.91 16.77 4.89
C ASP A 100 -1.27 15.61 5.68
N PRO A 101 -0.21 14.97 5.16
CA PRO A 101 0.46 13.86 5.86
C PRO A 101 1.04 14.23 7.23
N GLN A 102 1.52 15.47 7.41
CA GLN A 102 2.10 15.94 8.65
C GLN A 102 1.02 16.16 9.73
N GLY A 103 -0.17 16.61 9.33
CA GLY A 103 -1.33 16.76 10.20
C GLY A 103 -2.04 15.43 10.52
N ASN A 104 -1.73 14.34 9.81
CA ASN A 104 -2.37 13.05 9.97
C ASN A 104 -1.83 12.27 11.19
N THR A 105 -2.40 12.53 12.37
CA THR A 105 -2.04 11.85 13.61
C THR A 105 -2.74 10.50 13.81
N ALA A 106 -3.62 10.09 12.89
CA ALA A 106 -4.32 8.81 12.97
C ALA A 106 -3.44 7.62 12.54
N LEU A 107 -2.38 7.90 11.76
CA LEU A 107 -1.48 6.91 11.15
C LEU A 107 -2.23 5.92 10.24
N GLU A 108 -3.21 6.43 9.49
CA GLU A 108 -4.00 5.72 8.47
C GLU A 108 -4.04 6.55 7.18
N GLY A 109 -3.95 5.93 6.02
CA GLY A 109 -3.66 6.61 4.75
C GLY A 109 -2.19 7.00 4.66
N LEU A 110 -1.87 8.15 4.05
CA LEU A 110 -0.51 8.70 3.99
C LEU A 110 -0.26 9.62 5.19
N TYR A 111 0.85 9.41 5.89
CA TYR A 111 1.22 10.19 7.07
C TYR A 111 2.75 10.32 7.21
N MET A 112 3.19 11.15 8.17
CA MET A 112 4.61 11.33 8.50
C MET A 112 5.00 10.57 9.77
N SER A 113 6.04 9.72 9.70
CA SER A 113 6.74 9.15 10.86
C SER A 113 8.14 9.72 10.93
N ASN A 114 8.42 10.56 11.94
CA ASN A 114 9.71 11.21 12.19
C ASN A 114 10.45 11.66 10.90
N GLY A 115 9.79 12.46 10.06
CA GLY A 115 10.37 13.03 8.84
C GLY A 115 10.30 12.15 7.58
N MET A 116 9.72 10.94 7.67
CA MET A 116 9.51 10.03 6.54
C MET A 116 8.03 9.85 6.24
N TYR A 117 7.66 9.82 4.96
CA TYR A 117 6.32 9.46 4.52
C TYR A 117 6.13 7.96 4.62
N CYS A 118 5.02 7.53 5.21
CA CYS A 118 4.62 6.13 5.32
C CYS A 118 3.12 6.01 5.05
N THR A 119 2.68 4.83 4.66
CA THR A 119 1.26 4.54 4.48
C THR A 119 0.80 3.38 5.35
N GLN A 120 -0.45 3.44 5.80
CA GLN A 120 -1.18 2.30 6.34
C GLN A 120 -2.59 2.31 5.75
N CYS A 121 -2.91 1.31 4.93
CA CYS A 121 -4.17 1.29 4.19
C CYS A 121 -5.17 0.25 4.71
N GLU A 122 -4.74 -0.76 5.49
CA GLU A 122 -5.68 -1.69 6.10
C GLU A 122 -6.35 -1.09 7.34
N ALA A 123 -7.66 -1.23 7.52
CA ALA A 123 -8.62 -1.90 6.60
C ALA A 123 -9.17 -0.98 5.50
N GLU A 124 -9.30 0.30 5.81
CA GLU A 124 -10.03 1.28 5.00
C GLU A 124 -9.29 2.64 4.98
N GLY A 125 -7.95 2.60 4.97
CA GLY A 125 -7.10 3.78 5.01
C GLY A 125 -6.84 4.39 3.63
N PHE A 126 -7.04 3.64 2.53
CA PHE A 126 -6.74 4.14 1.19
C PHE A 126 -7.69 5.27 0.75
N ARG A 127 -8.95 5.26 1.23
CA ARG A 127 -9.89 6.39 1.04
C ARG A 127 -9.42 7.71 1.67
N LYS A 128 -8.39 7.69 2.52
CA LYS A 128 -7.75 8.89 3.09
C LYS A 128 -6.63 9.44 2.20
N ILE A 129 -6.36 8.79 1.06
CA ILE A 129 -5.33 9.17 0.09
C ILE A 129 -5.97 9.74 -1.17
N THR A 130 -6.97 9.06 -1.73
CA THR A 130 -7.73 9.51 -2.90
C THR A 130 -9.14 8.91 -2.90
N TYR A 131 -9.96 9.28 -3.87
CA TYR A 131 -11.27 8.66 -4.08
C TYR A 131 -11.14 7.27 -4.70
N TYR A 132 -11.70 6.24 -4.06
CA TYR A 132 -11.58 4.85 -4.51
C TYR A 132 -12.77 3.98 -4.07
N PRO A 133 -13.15 2.91 -4.79
CA PRO A 133 -14.03 1.86 -4.26
C PRO A 133 -13.26 1.01 -3.21
N ASP A 134 -12.97 1.61 -2.06
CA ASP A 134 -12.10 1.09 -1.01
C ASP A 134 -12.70 -0.10 -0.24
N ARG A 135 -12.70 -1.27 -0.88
CA ARG A 135 -13.18 -2.58 -0.40
C ARG A 135 -12.31 -3.71 -0.99
N PRO A 136 -12.11 -4.83 -0.28
CA PRO A 136 -11.11 -5.84 -0.64
C PRO A 136 -11.44 -6.69 -1.88
N ASP A 137 -12.72 -6.81 -2.25
CA ASP A 137 -13.16 -7.52 -3.46
C ASP A 137 -13.09 -6.66 -4.74
N VAL A 138 -12.45 -5.48 -4.66
CA VAL A 138 -12.07 -4.68 -5.83
C VAL A 138 -10.55 -4.69 -5.97
N MET A 139 -10.07 -5.47 -6.94
CA MET A 139 -8.64 -5.66 -7.19
C MET A 139 -8.23 -5.09 -8.54
N ALA A 140 -7.07 -4.45 -8.60
CA ALA A 140 -6.49 -3.92 -9.83
C ALA A 140 -4.96 -3.92 -9.80
N PRO A 141 -4.27 -3.96 -10.96
CA PRO A 141 -2.86 -3.61 -11.04
C PRO A 141 -2.66 -2.12 -10.73
N PHE A 142 -1.48 -1.77 -10.19
CA PHE A 142 -1.16 -0.39 -9.82
C PHE A 142 0.15 0.06 -10.47
N THR A 143 0.10 1.25 -11.09
CA THR A 143 1.27 2.02 -11.49
C THR A 143 1.36 3.28 -10.63
N VAL A 144 2.48 3.48 -9.95
CA VAL A 144 2.65 4.53 -8.95
C VAL A 144 3.88 5.35 -9.27
N ARG A 145 3.68 6.64 -9.52
CA ARG A 145 4.73 7.64 -9.62
C ARG A 145 4.81 8.45 -8.34
N ILE A 146 6.00 8.64 -7.81
CA ILE A 146 6.28 9.43 -6.62
C ILE A 146 7.23 10.55 -7.02
N GLU A 147 6.88 11.79 -6.70
CA GLU A 147 7.68 12.99 -6.91
C GLU A 147 7.93 13.65 -5.55
N GLY A 148 9.18 13.96 -5.24
CA GLY A 148 9.56 14.62 -3.98
C GLY A 148 11.07 14.65 -3.73
N ASP A 149 11.48 15.43 -2.73
CA ASP A 149 12.89 15.67 -2.40
C ASP A 149 13.53 14.56 -1.54
N ALA A 150 12.75 13.54 -1.16
CA ALA A 150 13.28 12.44 -0.37
C ALA A 150 14.24 11.58 -1.23
N PRO A 151 15.40 11.16 -0.69
CA PRO A 151 16.41 10.43 -1.45
C PRO A 151 15.98 9.01 -1.82
N VAL A 152 15.05 8.42 -1.06
CA VAL A 152 14.49 7.09 -1.33
C VAL A 152 12.97 7.21 -1.50
N LEU A 153 12.44 6.67 -2.60
CA LEU A 153 11.02 6.71 -2.99
C LEU A 153 10.57 5.29 -3.39
N LEU A 154 9.72 4.65 -2.57
CA LEU A 154 9.33 3.25 -2.70
C LEU A 154 7.81 3.09 -2.82
N SER A 155 7.37 2.13 -3.63
CA SER A 155 5.99 1.63 -3.64
C SER A 155 5.97 0.13 -3.96
N ASN A 156 4.79 -0.46 -4.12
CA ASN A 156 4.60 -1.85 -4.46
C ASN A 156 5.17 -2.19 -5.85
N GLY A 157 5.50 -3.47 -6.06
CA GLY A 157 5.92 -3.98 -7.38
C GLY A 157 7.37 -3.68 -7.71
N ASN A 158 7.66 -3.56 -9.00
CA ASN A 158 9.01 -3.38 -9.53
C ASN A 158 9.29 -1.91 -9.88
N PRO A 159 10.51 -1.40 -9.68
CA PRO A 159 10.91 -0.09 -10.18
C PRO A 159 10.98 -0.13 -11.71
N THR A 160 10.36 0.84 -12.37
CA THR A 160 10.23 0.88 -13.84
C THR A 160 10.89 2.09 -14.47
N ALA A 161 10.91 3.22 -13.77
CA ALA A 161 11.63 4.41 -14.19
C ALA A 161 11.99 5.28 -12.98
N SER A 162 13.00 6.13 -13.11
CA SER A 162 13.37 7.12 -12.10
C SER A 162 14.11 8.30 -12.73
N GLY A 163 14.18 9.40 -11.99
CA GLY A 163 14.97 10.58 -12.34
C GLY A 163 15.15 11.49 -11.13
N ASP A 164 15.74 12.65 -11.35
CA ASP A 164 15.97 13.61 -10.26
C ASP A 164 14.64 14.01 -9.60
N GLY A 165 14.47 13.63 -8.33
CA GLY A 165 13.28 13.93 -7.53
C GLY A 165 12.04 13.09 -7.85
N TRP A 166 12.16 11.95 -8.56
CA TRP A 166 11.01 11.05 -8.77
C TRP A 166 11.37 9.58 -9.06
N ALA A 167 10.45 8.68 -8.75
CA ALA A 167 10.51 7.25 -9.08
C ALA A 167 9.14 6.71 -9.51
N GLU A 168 9.12 5.68 -10.35
CA GLU A 168 7.91 5.00 -10.84
C GLU A 168 8.00 3.50 -10.61
N TRP A 169 6.90 2.96 -10.09
CA TRP A 169 6.75 1.57 -9.65
C TRP A 169 5.53 0.96 -10.33
N THR A 170 5.65 -0.29 -10.78
CA THR A 170 4.52 -1.04 -11.36
C THR A 170 4.39 -2.37 -10.66
N ASP A 171 3.21 -2.63 -10.11
CA ASP A 171 2.80 -3.94 -9.62
C ASP A 171 1.80 -4.56 -10.62
N PRO A 172 2.21 -5.60 -11.36
CA PRO A 172 1.39 -6.22 -12.38
C PRO A 172 0.28 -7.12 -11.80
N TRP A 173 0.33 -7.44 -10.51
CA TRP A 173 -0.64 -8.34 -9.89
C TRP A 173 -1.85 -7.54 -9.39
N PRO A 174 -3.08 -7.93 -9.78
CA PRO A 174 -4.27 -7.33 -9.21
C PRO A 174 -4.30 -7.49 -7.69
N LYS A 175 -4.46 -6.37 -6.98
CA LYS A 175 -4.57 -6.34 -5.52
C LYS A 175 -5.62 -5.33 -5.05
N PRO A 176 -6.21 -5.53 -3.88
CA PRO A 176 -7.06 -4.54 -3.24
C PRO A 176 -6.26 -3.33 -2.72
N SER A 177 -6.96 -2.22 -2.54
CA SER A 177 -6.38 -0.94 -2.10
C SER A 177 -5.70 -1.00 -0.73
N TYR A 178 -6.14 -1.90 0.16
CA TYR A 178 -5.54 -2.02 1.50
C TYR A 178 -4.07 -2.50 1.47
N LEU A 179 -3.65 -3.17 0.38
CA LEU A 179 -2.27 -3.62 0.17
C LEU A 179 -1.37 -2.58 -0.50
N PHE A 180 -1.90 -1.40 -0.83
CA PHE A 180 -1.10 -0.28 -1.32
C PHE A 180 -0.09 0.17 -0.26
N ALA A 181 1.14 0.45 -0.69
CA ALA A 181 2.15 1.09 0.12
C ALA A 181 2.91 2.19 -0.64
N LEU A 182 3.27 3.24 0.10
CA LEU A 182 4.23 4.27 -0.30
C LEU A 182 5.12 4.60 0.90
N VAL A 183 6.43 4.60 0.66
CA VAL A 183 7.43 5.07 1.62
C VAL A 183 8.36 6.06 0.94
N ALA A 184 8.63 7.19 1.59
CA ALA A 184 9.61 8.15 1.10
C ALA A 184 10.37 8.83 2.24
N GLY A 185 11.70 8.75 2.25
CA GLY A 185 12.52 9.33 3.31
C GLY A 185 14.02 9.13 3.14
N ASP A 186 14.79 9.54 4.15
CA ASP A 186 16.22 9.24 4.26
C ASP A 186 16.42 7.84 4.83
N LEU A 187 16.71 6.89 3.95
CA LEU A 187 16.76 5.47 4.23
C LEU A 187 18.03 4.84 3.66
N ILE A 188 18.54 3.83 4.35
CA ILE A 188 19.67 3.01 3.94
C ILE A 188 19.21 1.56 3.88
N ALA A 189 19.50 0.88 2.78
CA ALA A 189 19.19 -0.53 2.60
C ALA A 189 20.32 -1.42 3.09
N ARG A 190 19.97 -2.46 3.85
CA ARG A 190 20.70 -3.73 3.78
C ARG A 190 20.20 -4.49 2.55
N GLU A 191 21.10 -4.75 1.62
CA GLU A 191 20.81 -5.49 0.39
C GLU A 191 21.32 -6.94 0.48
N ASP A 192 20.55 -7.86 -0.10
CA ASP A 192 20.90 -9.27 -0.29
C ASP A 192 20.10 -9.83 -1.48
N SER A 193 20.20 -11.13 -1.74
CA SER A 193 19.45 -11.80 -2.81
C SER A 193 18.92 -13.17 -2.37
N PHE A 194 17.92 -13.67 -3.09
CA PHE A 194 17.39 -15.01 -2.93
C PHE A 194 17.10 -15.64 -4.30
N THR A 195 17.62 -16.85 -4.52
CA THR A 195 17.29 -17.66 -5.70
C THR A 195 16.11 -18.56 -5.37
N THR A 196 15.01 -18.43 -6.09
CA THR A 196 13.81 -19.25 -5.91
C THR A 196 13.98 -20.68 -6.40
N MET A 197 13.02 -21.55 -6.08
CA MET A 197 12.98 -22.95 -6.53
C MET A 197 12.96 -23.12 -8.06
N SER A 198 12.53 -22.11 -8.83
CA SER A 198 12.61 -22.13 -10.31
C SER A 198 13.90 -21.52 -10.87
N GLY A 199 14.78 -20.98 -10.01
CA GLY A 199 16.01 -20.31 -10.40
C GLY A 199 15.86 -18.82 -10.69
N LYS A 200 14.75 -18.19 -10.27
CA LYS A 200 14.58 -16.74 -10.37
C LYS A 200 15.38 -16.06 -9.25
N GLU A 201 16.15 -15.04 -9.61
CA GLU A 201 16.80 -14.16 -8.63
C GLU A 201 15.82 -13.09 -8.15
N VAL A 202 15.74 -12.91 -6.83
CA VAL A 202 14.92 -11.90 -6.16
C VAL A 202 15.85 -10.99 -5.36
N ASP A 203 15.80 -9.69 -5.65
CA ASP A 203 16.51 -8.68 -4.88
C ASP A 203 15.81 -8.49 -3.51
N LEU A 204 16.57 -8.53 -2.42
CA LEU A 204 16.03 -8.32 -1.07
C LEU A 204 16.56 -7.01 -0.50
N LYS A 205 15.67 -6.15 -0.02
CA LYS A 205 16.04 -4.89 0.63
C LYS A 205 15.36 -4.72 1.98
N LEU A 206 16.16 -4.51 3.03
CA LEU A 206 15.68 -4.11 4.34
C LEU A 206 16.13 -2.67 4.60
N TRP A 207 15.19 -1.74 4.50
CA TRP A 207 15.38 -0.30 4.63
C TRP A 207 15.24 0.13 6.09
N VAL A 208 16.21 0.91 6.56
CA VAL A 208 16.23 1.51 7.89
C VAL A 208 16.68 2.95 7.82
N ARG A 209 16.45 3.70 8.90
CA ARG A 209 17.06 5.02 9.06
C ARG A 209 18.57 4.91 9.32
N PRO A 210 19.35 5.95 8.98
CA PRO A 210 20.75 6.04 9.39
C PRO A 210 20.92 5.83 10.90
N GLY A 211 21.85 4.95 11.28
CA GLY A 211 22.13 4.57 12.67
C GLY A 211 21.56 3.21 13.09
N ASP A 212 20.63 2.63 12.33
CA ASP A 212 20.02 1.31 12.63
C ASP A 212 20.58 0.16 11.78
N GLU A 213 21.54 0.41 10.90
CA GLU A 213 22.08 -0.55 9.91
C GLU A 213 22.62 -1.82 10.59
N GLY A 214 23.24 -1.66 11.75
CA GLY A 214 23.81 -2.76 12.55
C GLY A 214 22.79 -3.77 13.09
N LYS A 215 21.48 -3.47 13.00
CA LYS A 215 20.41 -4.28 13.59
C LYS A 215 19.59 -5.08 12.56
N THR A 216 20.03 -5.09 11.30
CA THR A 216 19.25 -5.59 10.15
C THR A 216 19.60 -7.01 9.71
N ALA A 217 20.73 -7.55 10.19
CA ALA A 217 21.28 -8.81 9.69
C ALA A 217 20.33 -10.01 9.94
N PHE A 218 19.78 -10.10 11.15
CA PHE A 218 18.87 -11.18 11.51
C PHE A 218 17.54 -11.09 10.76
N GLY A 219 16.99 -9.88 10.58
CA GLY A 219 15.76 -9.70 9.81
C GLY A 219 15.90 -10.19 8.35
N MET A 220 17.04 -9.91 7.72
CA MET A 220 17.35 -10.42 6.37
C MET A 220 17.52 -11.95 6.34
N GLU A 221 18.12 -12.54 7.38
CA GLU A 221 18.23 -13.99 7.50
C GLU A 221 16.85 -14.66 7.68
N ALA A 222 16.01 -14.10 8.56
CA ALA A 222 14.66 -14.58 8.79
C ALA A 222 13.83 -14.55 7.50
N LEU A 223 13.89 -13.47 6.72
CA LEU A 223 13.20 -13.36 5.42
C LEU A 223 13.60 -14.51 4.48
N LYS A 224 14.90 -14.76 4.30
CA LYS A 224 15.38 -15.85 3.44
C LYS A 224 14.92 -17.23 3.93
N LYS A 225 14.92 -17.46 5.26
CA LYS A 225 14.37 -18.69 5.84
C LYS A 225 12.88 -18.84 5.56
N SER A 226 12.10 -17.75 5.66
CA SER A 226 10.67 -17.76 5.34
C SER A 226 10.44 -18.13 3.87
N MET A 227 11.21 -17.53 2.95
CA MET A 227 11.16 -17.85 1.52
C MET A 227 11.47 -19.33 1.25
N THR A 228 12.60 -19.85 1.75
CA THR A 228 12.95 -21.26 1.61
C THR A 228 11.87 -22.18 2.19
N TRP A 229 11.38 -21.86 3.39
CA TRP A 229 10.41 -22.72 4.07
C TRP A 229 9.09 -22.82 3.31
N ASP A 230 8.59 -21.71 2.75
CA ASP A 230 7.33 -21.70 2.00
C ASP A 230 7.43 -22.48 0.67
N GLU A 231 8.59 -22.41 0.02
CA GLU A 231 8.90 -23.26 -1.13
C GLU A 231 8.96 -24.75 -0.75
N GLU A 232 9.70 -25.10 0.30
CA GLU A 232 9.88 -26.50 0.72
C GLU A 232 8.61 -27.14 1.28
N LYS A 233 7.79 -26.38 2.00
CA LYS A 233 6.59 -26.91 2.68
C LYS A 233 5.34 -26.82 1.86
N TYR A 234 5.16 -25.72 1.13
CA TYR A 234 3.91 -25.45 0.43
C TYR A 234 4.09 -25.30 -1.08
N GLY A 235 5.32 -25.27 -1.60
CA GLY A 235 5.59 -25.07 -3.02
C GLY A 235 5.18 -23.66 -3.47
N ARG A 236 5.41 -22.66 -2.62
CA ARG A 236 5.01 -21.27 -2.83
C ARG A 236 6.23 -20.42 -3.11
N GLU A 237 6.42 -20.14 -4.39
CA GLU A 237 7.49 -19.31 -4.90
C GLU A 237 7.07 -17.83 -4.93
N TYR A 238 8.03 -16.93 -4.72
CA TYR A 238 7.81 -15.48 -4.79
C TYR A 238 7.63 -14.97 -6.24
N ASP A 239 6.81 -13.94 -6.41
CA ASP A 239 6.23 -13.56 -7.71
C ASP A 239 6.59 -12.16 -8.24
N LEU A 240 7.47 -11.43 -7.54
CA LEU A 240 8.07 -10.15 -7.99
C LEU A 240 9.58 -10.26 -8.05
N ASP A 241 10.25 -9.25 -8.62
CA ASP A 241 11.71 -9.25 -8.81
C ASP A 241 12.45 -8.68 -7.60
N ILE A 242 11.74 -7.94 -6.74
CA ILE A 242 12.25 -7.34 -5.51
C ILE A 242 11.27 -7.56 -4.36
N PHE A 243 11.79 -7.93 -3.19
CA PHE A 243 11.06 -7.94 -1.92
C PHE A 243 11.67 -6.90 -0.98
N GLN A 244 10.83 -6.02 -0.45
CA GLN A 244 11.28 -4.91 0.39
C GLN A 244 10.62 -4.94 1.76
N ILE A 245 11.41 -4.65 2.79
CA ILE A 245 10.95 -4.39 4.15
C ILE A 245 11.40 -2.98 4.53
N VAL A 246 10.50 -2.18 5.10
CA VAL A 246 10.84 -0.86 5.67
C VAL A 246 10.59 -0.87 7.17
N ALA A 247 11.61 -0.55 7.96
CA ALA A 247 11.48 -0.38 9.40
C ALA A 247 11.07 1.07 9.74
N VAL A 248 9.91 1.22 10.37
CA VAL A 248 9.30 2.50 10.78
C VAL A 248 9.11 2.58 12.29
N SER A 249 9.32 3.75 12.90
CA SER A 249 9.18 3.90 14.36
C SER A 249 7.74 4.10 14.81
N ASP A 250 6.96 4.87 14.05
CA ASP A 250 5.57 5.18 14.37
C ASP A 250 4.64 4.35 13.47
N PHE A 251 4.23 3.19 13.99
CA PHE A 251 3.34 2.27 13.32
C PHE A 251 2.37 1.69 14.34
N ASN A 252 1.06 1.84 14.07
CA ASN A 252 0.01 1.37 14.98
C ASN A 252 0.03 -0.16 15.13
N MET A 253 0.39 -0.87 14.05
CA MET A 253 0.46 -2.33 14.01
C MET A 253 1.90 -2.82 14.26
N GLY A 254 2.07 -4.14 14.34
CA GLY A 254 3.40 -4.76 14.44
C GLY A 254 4.14 -4.71 13.10
N ALA A 255 3.47 -5.14 12.04
CA ALA A 255 3.90 -5.06 10.65
C ALA A 255 2.68 -5.12 9.72
N MET A 256 2.89 -4.95 8.43
CA MET A 256 1.86 -4.96 7.39
C MET A 256 2.42 -5.58 6.11
N GLU A 257 1.62 -6.44 5.48
CA GLU A 257 1.97 -7.32 4.36
C GLU A 257 1.89 -6.65 2.98
N ASN A 258 2.01 -5.31 2.88
CA ASN A 258 1.79 -4.59 1.63
C ASN A 258 2.62 -5.23 0.49
N LYS A 259 1.97 -5.58 -0.62
CA LYS A 259 2.55 -6.45 -1.67
C LYS A 259 3.93 -5.94 -2.16
N GLY A 260 4.99 -6.66 -1.80
CA GLY A 260 6.38 -6.37 -2.19
C GLY A 260 7.05 -5.20 -1.46
N LEU A 261 6.38 -4.55 -0.51
CA LEU A 261 6.91 -3.45 0.30
C LEU A 261 6.32 -3.51 1.72
N ASN A 262 6.70 -4.53 2.48
CA ASN A 262 6.16 -4.69 3.82
C ASN A 262 6.68 -3.59 4.76
N ILE A 263 5.81 -3.05 5.60
CA ILE A 263 6.14 -1.98 6.55
C ILE A 263 6.10 -2.56 7.97
N PHE A 264 7.21 -2.46 8.70
CA PHE A 264 7.38 -3.06 10.02
C PHE A 264 7.63 -1.99 11.07
N ASN A 265 7.03 -2.13 12.26
CA ASN A 265 7.52 -1.42 13.43
C ASN A 265 8.98 -1.82 13.70
N THR A 266 9.86 -0.88 14.05
CA THR A 266 11.27 -1.20 14.34
C THR A 266 11.43 -2.30 15.38
N SER A 267 10.53 -2.38 16.38
CA SER A 267 10.54 -3.43 17.40
C SER A 267 10.21 -4.84 16.89
N ALA A 268 9.67 -4.94 15.67
CA ALA A 268 9.27 -6.19 15.01
C ALA A 268 10.26 -6.65 13.93
N VAL A 269 11.32 -5.88 13.66
CA VAL A 269 12.30 -6.21 12.58
C VAL A 269 13.75 -6.00 12.99
N LEU A 270 14.05 -5.04 13.87
CA LEU A 270 15.42 -4.71 14.28
C LEU A 270 15.80 -5.43 15.57
N CYS A 271 16.96 -6.09 15.57
CA CYS A 271 17.54 -6.68 16.78
C CYS A 271 19.06 -6.64 16.77
N SER A 272 19.66 -6.69 17.97
CA SER A 272 21.09 -6.88 18.14
C SER A 272 21.37 -7.79 19.34
N PRO A 273 22.38 -8.66 19.30
CA PRO A 273 22.74 -9.50 20.45
C PRO A 273 23.03 -8.70 21.73
N GLU A 274 23.44 -7.44 21.60
CA GLU A 274 23.75 -6.54 22.71
C GLU A 274 22.49 -5.99 23.40
N THR A 275 21.37 -5.87 22.68
CA THR A 275 20.15 -5.19 23.17
C THR A 275 18.89 -6.06 23.15
N SER A 276 18.93 -7.22 22.51
CA SER A 276 17.75 -8.06 22.25
C SER A 276 17.85 -9.40 22.97
N THR A 277 16.72 -9.84 23.53
CA THR A 277 16.60 -11.15 24.18
C THR A 277 16.31 -12.25 23.15
N ASP A 278 16.54 -13.52 23.48
CA ASP A 278 16.19 -14.66 22.62
C ASP A 278 14.71 -14.62 22.19
N ALA A 279 13.81 -14.26 23.11
CA ALA A 279 12.39 -14.08 22.82
C ALA A 279 12.12 -12.95 21.80
N ASN A 280 12.98 -11.93 21.71
CA ASN A 280 12.88 -10.93 20.65
C ASN A 280 13.29 -11.51 19.29
N PHE A 281 14.36 -12.32 19.24
CA PHE A 281 14.76 -12.98 18.00
C PHE A 281 13.66 -13.91 17.48
N GLU A 282 13.10 -14.77 18.32
CA GLU A 282 11.99 -15.67 17.95
C GLU A 282 10.76 -14.88 17.47
N ARG A 283 10.40 -13.79 18.16
CA ARG A 283 9.28 -12.94 17.76
C ARG A 283 9.51 -12.28 16.40
N ILE A 284 10.70 -11.74 16.14
CA ILE A 284 11.04 -11.09 14.87
C ILE A 284 10.99 -12.11 13.73
N GLU A 285 11.57 -13.30 13.92
CA GLU A 285 11.51 -14.37 12.93
C GLU A 285 10.06 -14.76 12.60
N ALA A 286 9.22 -14.91 13.63
CA ALA A 286 7.81 -15.24 13.46
C ALA A 286 7.01 -14.15 12.72
N ILE A 287 7.24 -12.87 13.02
CA ILE A 287 6.53 -11.77 12.35
C ILE A 287 7.01 -11.65 10.90
N ILE A 288 8.31 -11.69 10.62
CA ILE A 288 8.83 -11.64 9.25
C ILE A 288 8.26 -12.80 8.42
N ALA A 289 8.20 -14.00 8.98
CA ALA A 289 7.57 -15.14 8.33
C ALA A 289 6.08 -14.91 8.07
N HIS A 290 5.34 -14.41 9.08
CA HIS A 290 3.91 -14.11 8.96
C HIS A 290 3.62 -13.16 7.80
N GLU A 291 4.31 -12.02 7.74
CA GLU A 291 4.10 -11.03 6.68
C GLU A 291 4.55 -11.54 5.30
N TYR A 292 5.59 -12.39 5.24
CA TYR A 292 5.99 -13.01 3.98
C TYR A 292 4.94 -14.02 3.48
N PHE A 293 4.40 -14.86 4.37
CA PHE A 293 3.40 -15.88 3.99
C PHE A 293 2.09 -15.25 3.49
N HIS A 294 1.74 -14.07 3.97
CA HIS A 294 0.63 -13.29 3.44
C HIS A 294 0.74 -13.00 1.93
N ASN A 295 1.96 -13.02 1.35
CA ASN A 295 2.14 -12.89 -0.10
C ASN A 295 1.27 -13.88 -0.90
N TRP A 296 1.05 -15.08 -0.36
CA TRP A 296 0.12 -16.06 -0.91
C TRP A 296 -1.25 -16.04 -0.23
N THR A 297 -1.29 -16.11 1.10
CA THR A 297 -2.53 -16.22 1.89
C THR A 297 -2.95 -14.87 2.46
N GLY A 298 -3.42 -13.98 1.59
CA GLY A 298 -3.82 -12.61 1.93
C GLY A 298 -3.69 -11.69 0.72
N ASN A 299 -2.61 -11.85 -0.05
CA ASN A 299 -2.32 -10.96 -1.18
C ASN A 299 -2.71 -11.57 -2.52
N ARG A 300 -2.21 -12.78 -2.84
CA ARG A 300 -2.55 -13.47 -4.09
C ARG A 300 -3.98 -14.00 -4.11
N ILE A 301 -4.51 -14.29 -2.94
CA ILE A 301 -5.89 -14.69 -2.70
C ILE A 301 -6.34 -13.84 -1.50
N THR A 302 -7.35 -13.00 -1.74
CA THR A 302 -7.94 -12.03 -0.81
C THR A 302 -9.45 -12.08 -0.93
#